data_AF-A0AAE4FSI7-F1
#
_entry.id   AF-A0AAE4FSI7-F1
#
_cell.length_a   1.000
_cell.length_b   1.000
_cell.length_c   1.000
_cell.angle_alpha   90.00
_cell.angle_beta   90.00
_cell.angle_gamma   90.00
#
_symmetry.space_group_name_H-M   'P 1'
#
loop_
_entity.id
_entity.type
_entity.pdbx_description
1 polymer ?
#
loop_
_entity_poly.entity_id
_entity_poly.type
_entity_poly.pdbx_seq_one_letter_code
_entity_poly.pdbx_strand_id
1 'polypeptide(L)'
;MASWERLEHEPQKAYGYFMAYRSLGLGRSLTGLLQAIRDNTVLLPEKNLSTLKRYFAQFDWQSRAKAWDDFQAELRLEIEIIESARHHREQSSQFRDTFNHLGKKQVALGNKMLSESERLLPISPSESCALAKAATTLIGMPGADAWAKSLAIDKLLEEYGID
;
A
#
# COMPACT_ATOMS: atom_id res chain seq x y z
N MET A 1 -28.82 -8.07 13.77
CA MET A 1 -28.36 -9.29 13.10
C MET A 1 -28.16 -8.95 11.65
N ALA A 2 -26.99 -9.26 11.09
CA ALA A 2 -26.73 -8.94 9.70
C ALA A 2 -27.71 -9.73 8.81
N SER A 3 -28.14 -9.14 7.69
CA SER A 3 -29.20 -9.73 6.86
C SER A 3 -28.84 -11.10 6.29
N TRP A 4 -27.56 -11.47 6.25
CA TRP A 4 -27.05 -12.78 5.81
C TRP A 4 -26.88 -13.82 6.93
N GLU A 5 -27.13 -13.49 8.20
CA GLU A 5 -27.03 -14.45 9.31
C GLU A 5 -28.19 -15.46 9.33
N ARG A 6 -28.06 -16.54 10.10
CA ARG A 6 -29.11 -17.56 10.27
C ARG A 6 -30.39 -16.92 10.81
N LEU A 7 -31.53 -17.19 10.17
CA LEU A 7 -32.82 -16.72 10.67
C LEU A 7 -33.27 -17.57 11.86
N GLU A 8 -34.00 -16.98 12.80
CA GLU A 8 -34.44 -17.64 14.04
C GLU A 8 -35.20 -18.96 13.78
N HIS A 9 -36.07 -18.94 12.76
CA HIS A 9 -36.88 -20.09 12.36
C HIS A 9 -36.24 -20.93 11.24
N GLU A 10 -35.00 -20.63 10.84
CA GLU A 10 -34.28 -21.40 9.81
C GLU A 10 -33.67 -22.67 10.43
N PRO A 11 -34.05 -23.87 9.94
CA PRO A 11 -33.45 -25.11 10.42
C PRO A 11 -31.94 -25.12 10.16
N GLN A 12 -31.16 -25.65 11.10
CA GLN A 12 -29.69 -25.72 10.99
C GLN A 12 -29.21 -26.35 9.67
N LYS A 13 -29.92 -27.36 9.17
CA LYS A 13 -29.62 -27.99 7.88
C LYS A 13 -29.80 -27.03 6.71
N ALA A 14 -30.89 -26.26 6.69
CA ALA A 14 -31.14 -25.27 5.64
C ALA A 14 -30.06 -24.20 5.63
N TYR A 15 -29.68 -23.69 6.82
CA TYR A 15 -28.60 -22.74 6.96
C TYR A 15 -27.25 -23.30 6.48
N GLY A 16 -26.96 -24.58 6.74
CA GLY A 16 -25.76 -25.25 6.20
C GLY A 16 -25.70 -25.22 4.67
N TYR A 17 -26.82 -25.50 3.99
CA TYR A 17 -26.90 -25.38 2.53
C TYR A 17 -26.77 -23.94 2.04
N PHE A 18 -27.34 -22.97 2.78
CA PHE A 18 -27.16 -21.55 2.45
C PHE A 18 -25.69 -21.14 2.51
N MET A 19 -24.97 -21.55 3.57
CA MET A 19 -23.53 -21.27 3.71
C MET A 19 -22.73 -21.84 2.53
N ALA A 20 -23.05 -23.07 2.12
CA ALA A 20 -22.44 -23.70 0.95
C ALA A 20 -22.82 -23.00 -0.37
N TYR A 21 -24.07 -22.59 -0.53
CA TYR A 21 -24.52 -21.81 -1.69
C TYR A 21 -23.78 -20.48 -1.82
N ARG A 22 -23.65 -19.77 -0.70
CA ARG A 22 -22.94 -18.49 -0.59
C ARG A 22 -21.46 -18.62 -0.93
N SER A 23 -20.81 -19.71 -0.51
CA SER A 23 -19.38 -19.94 -0.81
C SER A 23 -19.08 -20.21 -2.29
N LEU A 24 -20.08 -20.46 -3.13
CA LEU A 24 -19.88 -20.64 -4.57
C LEU A 24 -19.52 -19.33 -5.30
N GLY A 25 -19.67 -18.16 -4.67
CA GLY A 25 -19.21 -16.89 -5.25
C GLY A 25 -20.04 -16.41 -6.45
N LEU A 26 -19.41 -15.64 -7.35
CA LEU A 26 -20.05 -15.06 -8.55
C LEU A 26 -20.27 -16.17 -9.58
N GLY A 27 -21.51 -16.63 -9.74
CA GLY A 27 -21.84 -17.84 -10.50
C GLY A 27 -22.57 -18.91 -9.68
N ARG A 28 -22.83 -18.62 -8.39
CA ARG A 28 -23.68 -19.45 -7.54
C ARG A 28 -25.01 -19.77 -8.22
N SER A 29 -25.37 -21.05 -8.18
CA SER A 29 -26.63 -21.56 -8.68
C SER A 29 -27.03 -22.78 -7.87
N LEU A 30 -28.32 -23.10 -7.81
CA LEU A 30 -28.79 -24.30 -7.10
C LEU A 30 -28.30 -25.59 -7.74
N THR A 31 -28.14 -25.59 -9.07
CA THR A 31 -27.51 -26.70 -9.81
C THR A 31 -26.04 -26.84 -9.45
N GLY A 32 -25.31 -25.72 -9.35
CA GLY A 32 -23.92 -25.71 -8.91
C GLY A 32 -23.76 -26.22 -7.47
N LEU A 33 -24.65 -25.82 -6.56
CA LEU A 33 -24.67 -26.35 -5.19
C LEU A 33 -24.91 -27.87 -5.17
N LEU A 34 -25.88 -28.35 -5.94
CA LEU A 34 -26.19 -29.78 -6.00
C LEU A 34 -25.01 -30.58 -6.55
N GLN A 35 -24.33 -30.06 -7.58
CA GLN A 35 -23.13 -30.65 -8.13
C GLN A 35 -22.00 -30.68 -7.09
N ALA A 36 -21.75 -29.58 -6.38
CA ALA A 36 -20.74 -29.51 -5.34
C ALA A 36 -20.99 -30.50 -4.17
N ILE A 37 -22.25 -30.79 -3.86
CA ILE A 37 -22.63 -31.81 -2.87
C ILE A 37 -22.33 -33.22 -3.42
N ARG A 38 -22.70 -33.50 -4.67
CA ARG A 38 -22.48 -34.81 -5.33
C ARG A 38 -21.00 -35.14 -5.48
N ASP A 39 -20.20 -34.14 -5.80
CA ASP A 39 -18.76 -34.28 -5.96
C ASP A 39 -18.03 -34.30 -4.61
N ASN A 40 -18.76 -34.34 -3.48
CA ASN A 40 -18.23 -34.28 -2.11
C ASN A 40 -17.34 -33.05 -1.83
N THR A 41 -17.46 -31.99 -2.63
CA THR A 41 -16.79 -30.70 -2.37
C THR A 41 -17.39 -30.02 -1.14
N VAL A 42 -18.68 -30.25 -0.89
CA VAL A 42 -19.41 -29.80 0.29
C VAL A 42 -19.90 -31.03 1.05
N LEU A 43 -19.46 -31.18 2.31
CA LEU A 43 -19.83 -32.29 3.19
C LEU A 43 -21.23 -32.08 3.80
N LEU A 44 -22.24 -32.07 2.95
CA LEU A 44 -23.65 -32.04 3.36
C LEU A 44 -24.39 -33.27 2.81
N PRO A 45 -25.44 -33.75 3.50
CA PRO A 45 -26.24 -34.86 2.98
C PRO A 45 -26.83 -34.50 1.62
N GLU A 46 -26.85 -35.45 0.68
CA GLU A 46 -27.47 -35.22 -0.62
C GLU A 46 -28.97 -34.93 -0.45
N LYS A 47 -29.48 -33.96 -1.22
CA LYS A 47 -30.88 -33.59 -1.26
C LYS A 47 -31.35 -33.42 -2.68
N ASN A 48 -32.65 -33.67 -2.88
CA ASN A 48 -33.26 -33.38 -4.16
C ASN A 48 -33.34 -31.88 -4.43
N LEU A 49 -33.27 -31.51 -5.71
CA LEU A 49 -33.34 -30.12 -6.14
C LEU A 49 -34.62 -29.42 -5.66
N SER A 50 -35.73 -30.14 -5.56
CA SER A 50 -37.01 -29.61 -5.09
C SER A 50 -36.95 -29.09 -3.64
N THR A 51 -36.26 -29.80 -2.75
CA THR A 51 -36.06 -29.35 -1.35
C THR A 51 -35.18 -28.11 -1.29
N LEU A 52 -34.10 -28.08 -2.07
CA LEU A 52 -33.21 -26.92 -2.14
C LEU A 52 -33.94 -25.69 -2.71
N LYS A 53 -34.74 -25.85 -3.77
CA LYS A 53 -35.60 -24.78 -4.31
C LYS A 53 -36.56 -24.23 -3.27
N ARG A 54 -37.17 -25.10 -2.44
CA ARG A 54 -38.03 -24.68 -1.35
C ARG A 54 -37.28 -23.85 -0.32
N TYR A 55 -36.13 -24.30 0.16
CA TYR A 55 -35.34 -23.54 1.13
C TYR A 55 -34.83 -22.22 0.56
N PHE A 56 -34.38 -22.24 -0.69
CA PHE A 56 -33.92 -21.06 -1.41
C PHE A 56 -34.97 -19.94 -1.42
N ALA A 57 -36.21 -20.29 -1.77
CA ALA A 57 -37.33 -19.34 -1.78
C ALA A 57 -37.79 -18.97 -0.37
N GLN A 58 -37.91 -19.96 0.53
CA GLN A 58 -38.45 -19.77 1.87
C GLN A 58 -37.59 -18.85 2.75
N PHE A 59 -36.27 -18.94 2.64
CA PHE A 59 -35.33 -18.19 3.47
C PHE A 59 -34.58 -17.11 2.69
N ASP A 60 -35.11 -16.73 1.52
CA ASP A 60 -34.59 -15.69 0.63
C ASP A 60 -33.06 -15.73 0.45
N TRP A 61 -32.55 -16.89 0.06
CA TRP A 61 -31.10 -17.11 -0.05
C TRP A 61 -30.43 -16.15 -1.03
N GLN A 62 -31.15 -15.72 -2.08
CA GLN A 62 -30.59 -14.80 -3.07
C GLN A 62 -30.28 -13.44 -2.46
N SER A 63 -31.24 -12.81 -1.79
CA SER A 63 -31.04 -11.50 -1.17
C SER A 63 -29.99 -11.55 -0.08
N ARG A 64 -29.99 -12.62 0.73
CA ARG A 64 -28.99 -12.83 1.79
C ARG A 64 -27.58 -13.02 1.23
N ALA A 65 -27.45 -13.80 0.16
CA ALA A 65 -26.16 -14.03 -0.48
C ALA A 65 -25.65 -12.74 -1.15
N LYS A 66 -26.55 -11.92 -1.72
CA LYS A 66 -26.21 -10.59 -2.21
C LYS A 66 -25.75 -9.65 -1.09
N ALA A 67 -26.46 -9.61 0.03
CA ALA A 67 -26.07 -8.76 1.15
C ALA A 67 -24.69 -9.15 1.72
N TRP A 68 -24.36 -10.45 1.73
CA TRP A 68 -23.02 -10.91 2.04
C TRP A 68 -21.97 -10.43 1.03
N ASP A 69 -22.27 -10.48 -0.27
CA ASP A 69 -21.34 -9.99 -1.29
C ASP A 69 -21.07 -8.49 -1.15
N ASP A 70 -22.13 -7.72 -0.91
CA ASP A 70 -22.05 -6.27 -0.71
C ASP A 70 -21.18 -5.96 0.54
N PHE A 71 -21.40 -6.68 1.64
CA PHE A 71 -20.56 -6.58 2.84
C PHE A 71 -19.09 -6.96 2.58
N GLN A 72 -18.85 -8.04 1.83
CA GLN A 72 -17.48 -8.46 1.49
C GLN A 72 -16.79 -7.44 0.56
N ALA A 73 -17.54 -6.80 -0.34
CA ALA A 73 -17.02 -5.74 -1.20
C ALA A 73 -16.63 -4.50 -0.37
N GLU A 74 -17.48 -4.09 0.57
CA GLU A 74 -17.21 -2.98 1.49
C GLU A 74 -15.97 -3.27 2.36
N LEU A 75 -15.89 -4.45 2.94
CA LEU A 75 -14.73 -4.86 3.76
C LEU A 75 -13.43 -4.87 2.95
N ARG A 76 -13.46 -5.33 1.69
CA ARG A 76 -12.29 -5.30 0.81
C ARG A 76 -11.84 -3.89 0.50
N LEU A 77 -12.79 -2.99 0.22
CA LEU A 77 -12.50 -1.58 -0.02
C LEU A 77 -11.86 -0.93 1.21
N GLU A 78 -12.38 -1.21 2.41
CA GLU A 78 -11.82 -0.70 3.67
C GLU A 78 -10.37 -1.18 3.87
N ILE A 79 -10.11 -2.48 3.66
CA ILE A 79 -8.76 -3.05 3.74
C ILE A 79 -7.83 -2.38 2.73
N GLU A 80 -8.25 -2.22 1.48
CA GLU A 80 -7.46 -1.57 0.43
C GLU A 80 -7.12 -0.11 0.78
N ILE A 81 -8.07 0.63 1.33
CA ILE A 81 -7.84 2.01 1.80
C ILE A 81 -6.79 2.03 2.91
N ILE A 82 -6.88 1.12 3.88
CA ILE A 82 -5.93 1.03 4.99
C ILE A 82 -4.53 0.66 4.49
N GLU A 83 -4.43 -0.33 3.61
CA GLU A 83 -3.16 -0.77 3.02
C GLU A 83 -2.52 0.32 2.16
N SER A 84 -3.31 1.00 1.33
CA SER A 84 -2.85 2.13 0.52
C SER A 84 -2.35 3.29 1.39
N ALA A 85 -3.09 3.64 2.45
CA ALA A 85 -2.68 4.68 3.40
C ALA A 85 -1.38 4.31 4.13
N ARG A 86 -1.22 3.03 4.50
CA ARG A 86 0.03 2.52 5.08
C ARG A 86 1.18 2.63 4.10
N HIS A 87 1.00 2.18 2.86
CA HIS A 87 2.03 2.24 1.83
C HIS A 87 2.47 3.68 1.56
N HIS A 88 1.52 4.61 1.42
CA HIS A 88 1.82 6.03 1.23
C HIS A 88 2.60 6.63 2.42
N ARG A 89 2.25 6.25 3.65
CA ARG A 89 2.98 6.67 4.86
C ARG A 89 4.42 6.14 4.87
N GLU A 90 4.62 4.88 4.50
CA GLU A 90 5.96 4.27 4.40
C GLU A 90 6.81 4.98 3.33
N GLN A 91 6.25 5.23 2.14
CA GLN A 91 6.95 5.99 1.09
C GLN A 91 7.31 7.41 1.54
N SER A 92 6.39 8.10 2.22
CA SER A 92 6.65 9.44 2.76
C SER A 92 7.76 9.45 3.82
N SER A 93 7.81 8.41 4.67
CA SER A 93 8.89 8.25 5.67
C SER A 93 10.23 8.02 4.99
N GLN A 94 10.30 7.09 4.03
CA GLN A 94 11.52 6.79 3.29
C GLN A 94 12.04 8.02 2.52
N PHE A 95 11.12 8.76 1.89
CA PHE A 95 11.43 10.02 1.25
C PHE A 95 12.02 11.02 2.27
N ARG A 96 11.35 11.24 3.40
CA ARG A 96 11.85 12.14 4.46
C ARG A 96 13.23 11.72 4.96
N ASP A 97 13.45 10.43 5.20
CA ASP A 97 14.73 9.92 5.70
C ASP A 97 15.86 10.10 4.68
N THR A 98 15.57 9.85 3.40
CA THR A 98 16.51 10.05 2.29
C THR A 98 16.89 11.54 2.17
N PHE A 99 15.90 12.43 2.21
CA PHE A 99 16.13 13.87 2.14
C PHE A 99 16.85 14.42 3.37
N ASN A 100 16.54 13.92 4.57
CA ASN A 100 17.27 14.26 5.78
C ASN A 100 18.73 13.83 5.71
N HIS A 101 19.00 12.62 5.23
CA HIS A 101 20.36 12.11 5.05
C HIS A 101 21.13 12.94 4.02
N LEU A 102 20.50 13.26 2.90
CA LEU A 102 21.11 14.10 1.88
C LEU A 102 21.39 15.52 2.39
N GLY A 103 20.43 16.14 3.08
CA GLY A 103 20.60 17.48 3.66
C GLY A 103 21.77 17.53 4.65
N LYS A 104 21.96 16.47 5.47
CA LYS A 104 23.12 16.35 6.35
C LYS A 104 24.45 16.32 5.57
N LYS A 105 24.51 15.56 4.48
CA LYS A 105 25.71 15.50 3.61
C LYS A 105 26.00 16.84 2.94
N GLN A 106 24.97 17.51 2.44
CA GLN A 106 25.06 18.81 1.80
C GLN A 106 25.59 19.89 2.74
N VAL A 107 25.08 19.94 3.98
CA VAL A 107 25.59 20.85 5.03
C VAL A 107 27.04 20.52 5.37
N ALA A 108 27.39 19.23 5.50
CA ALA A 108 28.76 18.82 5.78
C ALA A 108 29.73 19.24 4.66
N LEU A 109 29.33 19.05 3.40
CA LEU A 109 30.12 19.47 2.24
C LEU A 109 30.26 21.00 2.18
N GLY A 110 29.16 21.73 2.37
CA GLY A 110 29.20 23.20 2.42
C GLY A 110 30.13 23.71 3.53
N ASN A 111 30.11 23.08 4.71
CA ASN A 111 31.04 23.43 5.79
C ASN A 111 32.50 23.14 5.43
N LYS A 112 32.80 21.99 4.79
CA LYS A 112 34.15 21.69 4.29
C LYS A 112 34.63 22.77 3.31
N MET A 113 33.79 23.16 2.36
CA MET A 113 34.09 24.20 1.38
C MET A 113 34.34 25.56 2.04
N LEU A 114 33.57 25.91 3.08
CA LEU A 114 33.80 27.14 3.86
C LEU A 114 35.15 27.09 4.59
N SER A 115 35.47 26.00 5.30
CA SER A 115 36.76 25.85 5.97
C SER A 115 37.94 25.92 5.00
N GLU A 116 37.80 25.32 3.82
CA GLU A 116 38.84 25.39 2.79
C GLU A 116 38.95 26.79 2.18
N SER A 117 37.84 27.53 2.07
CA SER A 117 37.87 28.91 1.61
C SER A 117 38.64 29.82 2.57
N GLU A 118 38.51 29.61 3.87
CA GLU A 118 39.27 30.33 4.89
C GLU A 118 40.77 30.02 4.79
N ARG A 119 41.12 28.76 4.53
CA ARG A 119 42.52 28.32 4.32
C ARG A 119 43.16 28.96 3.08
N LEU A 120 42.40 29.09 1.99
CA LEU A 120 42.88 29.66 0.73
C LEU A 120 42.92 31.19 0.74
N LEU A 121 42.20 31.87 1.63
CA LEU A 121 42.10 33.32 1.69
C LEU A 121 43.47 34.06 1.63
N PRO A 122 44.53 33.66 2.36
CA PRO A 122 45.84 34.32 2.29
C PRO A 122 46.66 33.96 1.04
N ILE A 123 46.31 32.88 0.32
CA ILE A 123 47.07 32.36 -0.82
C ILE A 123 46.46 32.87 -2.13
N SER A 124 45.14 32.76 -2.24
CA SER A 124 44.37 33.05 -3.44
C SER A 124 42.97 33.56 -3.05
N PRO A 125 42.81 34.89 -2.86
CA PRO A 125 41.54 35.49 -2.47
C PRO A 125 40.40 35.23 -3.48
N SER A 126 40.74 35.10 -4.77
CA SER A 126 39.75 34.86 -5.82
C SER A 126 39.14 33.45 -5.75
N GLU A 127 39.96 32.43 -5.51
CA GLU A 127 39.51 31.04 -5.35
C GLU A 127 38.76 30.85 -4.02
N SER A 128 39.24 31.49 -2.95
CA SER A 128 38.52 31.55 -1.67
C SER A 128 37.11 32.12 -1.83
N CYS A 129 36.96 33.25 -2.52
CA CYS A 129 35.65 33.87 -2.77
C CYS A 129 34.73 32.97 -3.62
N ALA A 130 35.28 32.30 -4.64
CA ALA A 130 34.52 31.36 -5.46
C ALA A 130 33.99 30.17 -4.64
N LEU A 131 34.85 29.61 -3.78
CA LEU A 131 34.50 28.46 -2.95
C LEU A 131 33.45 28.82 -1.87
N ALA A 132 33.57 29.99 -1.24
CA ALA A 132 32.58 30.49 -0.29
C ALA A 132 31.20 30.74 -0.92
N LYS A 133 31.17 31.29 -2.15
CA LYS A 133 29.92 31.45 -2.93
C LYS A 133 29.30 30.10 -3.29
N ALA A 134 30.12 29.13 -3.70
CA ALA A 134 29.66 27.79 -4.02
C ALA A 134 29.09 27.08 -2.78
N ALA A 135 29.74 27.21 -1.62
CA ALA A 135 29.25 26.66 -0.35
C ALA A 135 27.90 27.28 0.07
N THR A 136 27.76 28.60 -0.02
CA THR A 136 26.52 29.30 0.36
C THR A 136 25.38 28.97 -0.60
N THR A 137 25.69 28.85 -1.89
CA THR A 137 24.74 28.38 -2.91
C THR A 137 24.31 26.96 -2.61
N LEU A 138 25.25 26.06 -2.30
CA LEU A 138 24.94 24.68 -1.96
C LEU A 138 24.02 24.64 -0.73
N ILE A 139 24.36 25.31 0.38
CA ILE A 139 23.56 25.28 1.63
C ILE A 139 22.16 25.89 1.46
N GLY A 140 22.02 26.94 0.64
CA GLY A 140 20.76 27.67 0.46
C GLY A 140 19.73 27.03 -0.49
N MET A 141 20.05 25.89 -1.12
CA MET A 141 19.18 25.29 -2.12
C MET A 141 18.11 24.35 -1.53
N PRO A 142 16.87 24.34 -2.08
CA PRO A 142 15.87 23.32 -1.76
C PRO A 142 16.44 21.92 -2.02
N GLY A 143 16.13 20.95 -1.14
CA GLY A 143 16.78 19.63 -1.14
C GLY A 143 16.76 18.86 -2.46
N ALA A 144 15.75 19.09 -3.33
CA ALA A 144 15.67 18.45 -4.64
C ALA A 144 16.68 19.04 -5.64
N ASP A 145 16.86 20.37 -5.65
CA ASP A 145 17.85 21.04 -6.50
C ASP A 145 19.26 20.85 -5.96
N ALA A 146 19.39 20.71 -4.64
CA ALA A 146 20.64 20.42 -3.98
C ALA A 146 21.21 19.05 -4.34
N TRP A 147 20.37 18.02 -4.50
CA TRP A 147 20.81 16.68 -4.90
C TRP A 147 21.43 16.67 -6.29
N ALA A 148 20.75 17.30 -7.26
CA ALA A 148 21.23 17.37 -8.63
C ALA A 148 22.55 18.15 -8.74
N LYS A 149 22.72 19.21 -7.92
CA LYS A 149 23.97 19.97 -7.89
C LYS A 149 25.08 19.33 -7.06
N SER A 150 24.76 18.57 -6.01
CA SER A 150 25.79 17.85 -5.24
C SER A 150 26.48 16.79 -6.09
N LEU A 151 25.73 16.06 -6.94
CA LEU A 151 26.31 15.11 -7.91
C LEU A 151 27.27 15.77 -8.90
N ALA A 152 26.98 17.01 -9.33
CA ALA A 152 27.88 17.76 -10.21
C ALA A 152 29.13 18.26 -9.48
N ILE A 153 29.02 18.59 -8.19
CA ILE A 153 30.14 19.03 -7.35
C ILE A 153 31.03 17.84 -6.97
N ASP A 154 30.47 16.69 -6.61
CA ASP A 154 31.23 15.46 -6.31
C ASP A 154 32.11 15.08 -7.50
N LYS A 155 31.57 15.17 -8.72
CA LYS A 155 32.33 14.93 -9.96
C LYS A 155 33.48 15.94 -10.16
N LEU A 156 33.26 17.21 -9.83
CA LEU A 156 34.32 18.22 -9.91
C LEU A 156 35.42 17.95 -8.87
N LEU A 157 35.07 17.58 -7.65
CA LEU A 157 36.05 17.27 -6.60
C LEU A 157 36.92 16.06 -6.96
N GLU A 158 36.33 15.03 -7.58
CA GLU A 158 37.07 13.89 -8.14
C GLU A 158 38.05 14.35 -9.25
N GLU A 159 37.62 15.22 -10.16
CA GLU A 159 38.47 15.76 -11.23
C GLU A 159 39.66 16.58 -10.71
N TYR A 160 39.52 17.22 -9.53
CA TYR A 160 40.59 17.97 -8.88
C TYR A 160 41.41 17.17 -7.87
N GLY A 161 41.11 15.88 -7.67
CA GLY A 161 41.83 15.01 -6.73
C GLY A 161 41.67 15.42 -5.26
N ILE A 162 40.50 15.97 -4.91
CA ILE A 162 40.17 16.44 -3.56
C ILE A 162 39.20 15.42 -2.94
N ASP A 163 39.70 14.57 -2.04
CA ASP A 163 38.94 13.57 -1.28
C ASP A 163 38.15 14.16 -0.08
#